data_AF-A0A0J6WKL5-F1
#
_entry.id   AF-A0A0J6WKL5-F1
#
_cell.length_a   1.000
_cell.length_b   1.000
_cell.length_c   1.000
_cell.angle_alpha   90.00
_cell.angle_beta   90.00
_cell.angle_gamma   90.00
#
_symmetry.space_group_name_H-M   'P 1'
#
loop_
_entity.id
_entity.type
_entity.pdbx_description
1 polymer ?
#
loop_
_entity_poly.entity_id
_entity_poly.type
_entity_poly.pdbx_seq_one_letter_code
_entity_poly.pdbx_strand_id
1 'polypeptide(L)' 'MTFTATITDLAADSAPLWESLGHASAEDAHTAAVQHINTAQPADQVRAVGDGVYEVWSSAESGGSTQHVATLTVVAADD' A
#
# COMPACT_ATOMS: atom_id res chain seq x y z
N MET A 1 6.22 19.88 -3.04
CA MET A 1 6.33 18.48 -2.60
C MET A 1 4.93 17.94 -2.37
N THR A 2 4.49 17.12 -3.32
CA THR A 2 3.30 16.29 -3.15
C THR A 2 3.77 14.87 -2.82
N PHE A 3 2.86 14.02 -2.38
CA PHE A 3 3.15 12.62 -2.10
C PHE A 3 2.35 11.73 -3.03
N THR A 4 2.95 10.60 -3.36
CA THR A 4 2.36 9.57 -4.20
C THR A 4 2.30 8.29 -3.40
N ALA A 5 1.13 7.67 -3.35
CA ALA A 5 0.95 6.34 -2.81
C ALA A 5 0.79 5.34 -3.93
N THR A 6 1.61 4.30 -3.92
CA THR A 6 1.63 3.25 -4.94
C THR A 6 1.54 1.90 -4.27
N ILE A 7 0.56 1.09 -4.66
CA ILE A 7 0.42 -0.30 -4.23
C ILE A 7 0.95 -1.17 -5.37
N THR A 8 1.97 -1.96 -5.11
CA THR A 8 2.59 -2.86 -6.09
C THR A 8 2.41 -4.29 -5.63
N ASP A 9 2.16 -5.19 -6.58
CA ASP A 9 2.18 -6.63 -6.31
C ASP A 9 3.61 -7.09 -5.95
N LEU A 10 3.72 -8.27 -5.34
CA LEU A 10 5.02 -8.85 -4.98
C LEU A 10 5.84 -9.36 -6.16
N ALA A 11 5.21 -9.57 -7.32
CA ALA A 11 5.95 -9.94 -8.51
C ALA A 11 6.83 -8.77 -8.98
N ALA A 12 8.12 -9.05 -9.11
CA ALA A 12 9.17 -8.07 -9.39
C ALA A 12 9.04 -7.29 -10.73
N ASP A 13 8.09 -7.64 -11.59
CA ASP A 13 7.82 -7.01 -12.88
C ASP A 13 6.34 -6.58 -13.02
N SER A 14 5.58 -6.55 -11.92
CA SER A 14 4.19 -6.14 -11.95
C SER A 14 4.04 -4.63 -12.00
N ALA A 15 3.16 -4.16 -12.87
CA ALA A 15 2.64 -2.80 -12.83
C ALA A 15 2.01 -2.52 -11.46
N PRO A 16 1.99 -1.25 -11.00
CA PRO A 16 1.30 -0.90 -9.78
C PRO A 16 -0.17 -1.30 -9.88
N LEU A 17 -0.65 -2.03 -8.87
CA LEU A 17 -2.04 -2.44 -8.73
C LEU A 17 -2.94 -1.21 -8.57
N TRP A 18 -2.43 -0.20 -7.86
CA TRP A 18 -3.12 1.05 -7.63
C TRP A 18 -2.10 2.17 -7.39
N GLU A 19 -2.41 3.36 -7.89
CA GLU A 19 -1.59 4.54 -7.71
C GLU A 19 -2.48 5.76 -7.45
N SER A 20 -2.09 6.59 -6.49
CA SER A 20 -2.76 7.84 -6.17
C SER A 20 -1.73 8.95 -5.97
N LEU A 21 -1.93 10.04 -6.73
CA LEU A 21 -1.00 11.14 -6.90
C LEU A 21 -1.57 12.42 -6.27
N GLY A 22 -0.68 13.36 -5.94
CA GLY A 22 -1.08 14.73 -5.59
C GLY A 22 -1.51 14.92 -4.13
N HIS A 23 -1.07 14.06 -3.23
CA HIS A 23 -1.36 14.19 -1.80
C HIS A 23 -0.54 15.31 -1.16
N ALA A 24 -1.15 16.06 -0.24
CA ALA A 24 -0.49 17.17 0.43
C ALA A 24 0.58 16.70 1.45
N SER A 25 0.43 15.48 1.98
CA SER A 25 1.30 14.89 3.00
C SER A 25 1.43 13.37 2.81
N ALA A 26 2.52 12.78 3.32
CA ALA A 26 2.69 11.32 3.32
C ALA A 26 1.56 10.60 4.07
N GLU A 27 1.06 11.18 5.17
CA GLU A 27 -0.07 10.64 5.93
C GLU A 27 -1.37 10.61 5.13
N ASP A 28 -1.59 11.60 4.27
CA ASP A 28 -2.78 11.68 3.40
C ASP A 28 -2.72 10.61 2.31
N ALA A 29 -1.55 10.46 1.66
CA ALA A 29 -1.27 9.41 0.68
C ALA A 29 -1.44 8.01 1.29
N HIS A 30 -0.86 7.79 2.48
CA HIS A 30 -0.99 6.55 3.22
C HIS A 30 -2.46 6.26 3.59
N THR A 31 -3.21 7.25 4.08
CA THR A 31 -4.63 7.09 4.43
C THR A 31 -5.45 6.67 3.23
N ALA A 32 -5.24 7.30 2.06
CA ALA A 32 -5.94 6.94 0.83
C ALA A 32 -5.63 5.48 0.41
N ALA A 33 -4.38 5.07 0.48
CA ALA A 33 -3.97 3.70 0.17
C ALA A 33 -4.57 2.67 1.13
N VAL A 34 -4.49 2.92 2.44
CA VAL A 34 -5.08 2.04 3.45
C VAL A 34 -6.59 1.95 3.28
N GLN A 35 -7.27 3.05 2.96
CA GLN A 35 -8.70 3.06 2.69
C GLN A 35 -9.05 2.24 1.44
N HIS A 36 -8.25 2.34 0.39
CA HIS A 36 -8.41 1.52 -0.82
C HIS A 36 -8.27 0.02 -0.50
N ILE A 37 -7.20 -0.36 0.22
CA ILE A 37 -6.95 -1.75 0.65
C ILE A 37 -8.11 -2.26 1.50
N ASN A 38 -8.54 -1.50 2.52
CA ASN A 38 -9.65 -1.91 3.39
C ASN A 38 -10.99 -2.03 2.65
N THR A 39 -11.20 -1.23 1.59
CA THR A 39 -12.40 -1.31 0.76
C THR A 39 -12.39 -2.58 -0.11
N ALA A 40 -11.23 -2.94 -0.67
CA ALA A 40 -11.08 -4.14 -1.47
C ALA A 40 -11.07 -5.43 -0.62
N GLN A 41 -10.34 -5.41 0.49
CA GLN A 41 -10.08 -6.53 1.38
C GLN A 41 -9.99 -6.02 2.85
N PRO A 42 -11.10 -5.94 3.59
CA PRO A 42 -11.11 -5.41 4.96
C PRO A 42 -10.34 -6.29 5.98
N ALA A 43 -9.95 -7.51 5.59
CA ALA A 43 -9.15 -8.42 6.41
C ALA A 43 -7.63 -8.24 6.21
N ASP A 44 -7.22 -7.36 5.31
CA ASP A 44 -5.81 -7.08 5.04
C ASP A 44 -5.22 -6.17 6.10
N GLN A 45 -3.98 -6.47 6.50
CA GLN A 45 -3.23 -5.72 7.48
C GLN A 45 -2.09 -4.97 6.79
N VAL A 46 -2.07 -3.65 6.94
CA VAL A 46 -0.97 -2.81 6.47
C VAL A 46 0.04 -2.63 7.59
N ARG A 47 1.30 -3.01 7.37
CA ARG A 47 2.40 -2.96 8.35
C ARG A 47 3.51 -2.06 7.83
N ALA A 48 3.93 -1.08 8.62
CA ALA A 48 5.06 -0.22 8.25
C ALA A 48 6.38 -0.98 8.36
N VAL A 49 7.20 -0.91 7.31
CA VAL A 49 8.57 -1.49 7.28
C VAL A 49 9.62 -0.40 7.48
N GLY A 50 9.35 0.82 6.98
CA GLY A 50 10.22 1.98 7.15
C GLY A 50 10.29 2.83 5.88
N ASP A 51 10.74 4.09 6.01
CA ASP A 51 11.00 5.00 4.88
C ASP A 51 9.82 5.19 3.90
N GLY A 52 8.58 5.21 4.42
CA GLY A 52 7.37 5.31 3.59
C GLY A 52 6.98 4.01 2.90
N VAL A 53 7.61 2.88 3.23
CA VAL A 53 7.28 1.54 2.74
C VAL A 53 6.43 0.80 3.77
N TYR A 54 5.38 0.16 3.29
CA TYR A 54 4.40 -0.61 4.05
C TYR A 54 4.11 -1.93 3.33
N GLU A 55 4.03 -3.02 4.08
CA GLU A 55 3.63 -4.33 3.57
C GLU A 55 2.14 -4.57 3.81
N VAL A 56 1.46 -5.12 2.83
CA VAL A 56 0.05 -5.51 2.89
C VAL A 56 -0.03 -7.02 3.09
N TRP A 57 -0.54 -7.44 4.24
CA TRP A 57 -0.65 -8.83 4.64
C TRP A 57 -2.11 -9.26 4.61
N SER A 58 -2.47 -10.17 3.72
CA SER A 58 -3.83 -10.71 3.68
C SER A 58 -3.98 -11.93 4.59
N SER A 59 -5.13 -11.97 5.26
CA SER A 59 -5.53 -13.10 6.12
C SER A 59 -6.65 -13.95 5.46
N ALA A 60 -7.06 -13.60 4.24
CA ALA A 60 -8.37 -13.95 3.71
C ALA A 60 -8.54 -15.41 3.24
N GLU A 61 -7.46 -16.15 2.98
CA GLU A 61 -7.56 -17.47 2.35
C GLU A 61 -7.14 -18.59 3.31
N SER A 62 -8.15 -19.19 3.96
CA SER A 62 -8.19 -20.56 4.52
C SER A 62 -6.94 -21.08 5.26
N GLY A 63 -6.91 -20.94 6.60
CA GLY A 63 -6.17 -21.87 7.46
C GLY A 63 -5.01 -21.33 8.29
N GLY A 64 -4.93 -20.02 8.52
CA GLY A 64 -4.23 -19.46 9.69
C GLY A 64 -2.85 -18.84 9.46
N SER A 65 -2.40 -18.65 8.22
CA SER A 65 -1.16 -17.91 7.93
C SER A 65 -1.48 -16.60 7.21
N THR A 66 -1.06 -15.48 7.79
CA THR A 66 -1.05 -14.18 7.11
C THR A 66 0.01 -14.24 6.01
N GLN A 67 -0.36 -13.90 4.79
CA GLN A 67 0.56 -13.88 3.64
C GLN A 67 0.74 -12.44 3.16
N HIS A 68 1.98 -12.09 2.84
CA HIS A 68 2.27 -10.83 2.16
C HIS A 68 1.66 -10.90 0.76
N VAL A 69 0.85 -9.91 0.38
CA VAL A 69 0.14 -9.88 -0.92
C VAL A 69 0.52 -8.68 -1.78
N ALA A 70 0.93 -7.57 -1.17
CA ALA A 70 1.32 -6.37 -1.90
C ALA A 70 2.20 -5.48 -1.02
N THR A 71 2.92 -4.55 -1.65
CA THR A 71 3.71 -3.52 -0.99
C THR A 71 3.16 -2.15 -1.34
N LEU A 72 2.84 -1.37 -0.32
CA LEU A 72 2.48 0.04 -0.42
C LEU A 72 3.73 0.90 -0.22
N THR A 73 4.01 1.79 -1.16
CA THR A 73 5.09 2.77 -1.07
C THR A 73 4.50 4.17 -1.11
N VAL A 74 4.94 5.03 -0.20
CA VAL A 74 4.60 6.45 -0.15
C VAL A 74 5.87 7.24 -0.35
N VAL A 75 6.00 7.85 -1.53
CA VAL A 75 7.18 8.66 -1.89
C VAL A 75 6.79 10.11 -2.08
N ALA A 76 7.72 11.02 -1.72
CA ALA A 76 7.59 12.41 -2.10
C ALA A 76 7.80 12.52 -3.62
N ALA A 77 6.82 13.08 -4.32
CA ALA A 77 7.01 13.58 -5.66
C ALA A 77 7.69 14.95 -5.56
N ASP A 78 8.94 15.00 -6.03
CA ASP A 78 9.63 16.24 -6.34
C ASP A 78 9.04 16.73 -7.67
N ASP A 79 8.38 17.89 -7.63
CA ASP A 79 7.90 18.59 -8.82
C ASP A 79 9.06 19.37 -9.46
#